data_AF-A0A2N0NFR6-F1
#
_entry.id   AF-A0A2N0NFR6-F1
#
_cell.length_a   1.000
_cell.length_b   1.000
_cell.length_c   1.000
_cell.angle_alpha   90.00
_cell.angle_beta   90.00
_cell.angle_gamma   90.00
#
_symmetry.space_group_name_H-M   'P 1'
#
loop_
_entity.id
_entity.type
_entity.pdbx_description
1 polymer ?
#
loop_
_entity_poly.entity_id
_entity_poly.type
_entity_poly.pdbx_seq_one_letter_code
_entity_poly.pdbx_strand_id
1 'polypeptide(L)'
;MPGNTSDQENVENEIQVEEDSTYPLDSNILYRERINNITKRSFNYNIIKEGVYPNGMESKSEKTNNTSRKKSYKIPHGYVVETTWGQGAKKRTVCCEIDYINTTPQFRIKYGANFQHVISSTKSTTYTAINYEQVSFY
;
A
#
# COMPACT_ATOMS: atom_id res chain seq x y z
N MET A 1 -36.46 -8.20 -42.80
CA MET A 1 -36.38 -8.34 -41.34
C MET A 1 -34.95 -8.05 -40.91
N PRO A 2 -34.68 -6.98 -40.16
CA PRO A 2 -33.36 -6.75 -39.61
C PRO A 2 -33.25 -7.49 -38.27
N GLY A 3 -32.30 -8.42 -38.18
CA GLY A 3 -31.99 -9.16 -36.96
C GLY A 3 -30.88 -8.46 -36.17
N ASN A 4 -31.25 -8.05 -34.95
CA ASN A 4 -30.45 -7.92 -33.73
C ASN A 4 -29.08 -7.24 -33.80
N THR A 5 -29.06 -5.99 -33.34
CA THR A 5 -27.95 -5.37 -32.61
C THR A 5 -27.64 -6.22 -31.37
N SER A 6 -26.43 -6.79 -31.31
CA SER A 6 -25.83 -7.22 -30.04
C SER A 6 -25.03 -6.04 -29.49
N ASP A 7 -25.69 -5.16 -28.77
CA ASP A 7 -25.00 -4.21 -27.90
C ASP A 7 -24.42 -5.03 -26.74
N GLN A 8 -23.15 -5.43 -26.87
CA GLN A 8 -22.38 -5.89 -25.73
C GLN A 8 -22.24 -4.70 -24.79
N GLU A 9 -23.12 -4.62 -23.78
CA GLU A 9 -22.94 -3.75 -22.64
C GLU A 9 -21.57 -4.02 -22.03
N ASN A 10 -20.67 -3.07 -22.25
CA ASN A 10 -19.35 -3.03 -21.63
C ASN A 10 -19.60 -2.61 -20.18
N VAL A 11 -19.94 -3.57 -19.31
CA VAL A 11 -20.11 -3.33 -17.88
C VAL A 11 -18.78 -2.80 -17.35
N GLU A 12 -18.71 -1.49 -17.13
CA GLU A 12 -17.56 -0.86 -16.50
C GLU A 12 -17.31 -1.55 -15.16
N ASN A 13 -16.19 -2.26 -15.05
CA ASN A 13 -15.81 -2.97 -13.84
C ASN A 13 -15.55 -1.95 -12.73
N GLU A 14 -16.54 -1.73 -11.87
CA GLU A 14 -16.40 -0.80 -10.74
C GLU A 14 -15.45 -1.41 -9.70
N ILE A 15 -14.34 -0.72 -9.44
CA ILE A 15 -13.40 -1.06 -8.36
C ILE A 15 -13.89 -0.40 -7.09
N GLN A 16 -14.21 -1.22 -6.09
CA GLN A 16 -14.60 -0.77 -4.76
C GLN A 16 -13.50 -1.12 -3.76
N VAL A 17 -13.09 -0.15 -2.95
CA VAL A 17 -12.09 -0.32 -1.90
C VAL A 17 -12.78 -0.21 -0.55
N GLU A 18 -12.54 -1.19 0.31
CA GLU A 18 -13.09 -1.27 1.65
C GLU A 18 -11.95 -1.50 2.65
N GLU A 19 -12.01 -0.77 3.76
CA GLU A 19 -11.12 -0.94 4.90
C GLU A 19 -11.97 -1.18 6.15
N ASP A 20 -11.69 -2.29 6.84
CA ASP A 20 -12.37 -2.71 8.06
C ASP A 20 -11.39 -2.53 9.23
N SER A 21 -11.70 -1.56 10.10
CA SER A 21 -10.79 -1.07 11.14
C SER A 21 -11.57 -0.45 12.30
N THR A 22 -11.05 -0.64 13.52
CA THR A 22 -11.49 0.09 14.73
C THR A 22 -10.36 0.94 15.32
N TYR A 23 -9.33 1.23 14.52
CA TYR A 23 -8.19 2.03 14.92
C TYR A 23 -8.62 3.40 15.49
N PRO A 24 -8.06 3.87 16.62
CA PRO A 24 -6.85 3.36 17.27
C PRO A 24 -7.05 2.25 18.33
N LEU A 25 -8.25 1.68 18.50
CA LEU A 25 -8.47 0.63 19.50
C LEU A 25 -7.80 -0.69 19.10
N ASP A 26 -7.92 -1.05 17.82
CA ASP A 26 -7.23 -2.18 17.21
C ASP A 26 -6.31 -1.68 16.09
N SER A 27 -5.05 -2.10 16.13
CA SER A 27 -4.05 -1.78 15.12
C SER A 27 -4.13 -2.70 13.90
N ASN A 28 -4.92 -3.78 13.97
CA ASN A 28 -5.20 -4.66 12.84
C ASN A 28 -6.24 -4.05 11.90
N ILE A 29 -5.88 -3.95 10.63
CA ILE A 29 -6.71 -3.37 9.60
C ILE A 29 -6.79 -4.34 8.43
N LEU A 30 -8.02 -4.66 8.03
CA LEU A 30 -8.30 -5.53 6.90
C LEU A 30 -8.67 -4.70 5.67
N TYR A 31 -7.81 -4.73 4.66
CA TYR A 31 -8.04 -4.12 3.37
C TYR A 31 -8.65 -5.12 2.38
N ARG A 32 -9.68 -4.70 1.64
CA ARG A 32 -10.31 -5.47 0.57
C ARG A 32 -10.50 -4.61 -0.68
N GLU A 33 -10.06 -5.11 -1.82
CA GLU A 33 -10.46 -4.56 -3.14
C GLU A 33 -11.46 -5.52 -3.79
N ARG A 34 -12.61 -5.00 -4.20
CA ARG A 34 -13.67 -5.73 -4.87
C ARG A 34 -13.88 -5.20 -6.28
N ILE A 35 -14.19 -6.12 -7.20
CA ILE A 35 -14.65 -5.80 -8.55
C ILE A 35 -15.99 -6.49 -8.74
N ASN A 36 -17.05 -5.74 -9.01
CA ASN A 36 -18.41 -6.26 -9.15
C ASN A 36 -18.81 -7.16 -7.97
N ASN A 37 -18.56 -6.70 -6.73
CA ASN A 37 -18.77 -7.43 -5.47
C ASN A 37 -17.89 -8.69 -5.24
N ILE A 38 -16.95 -9.00 -6.13
CA ILE A 38 -16.01 -10.12 -5.96
C ILE A 38 -14.68 -9.58 -5.42
N THR A 39 -14.21 -10.13 -4.29
CA THR A 39 -12.90 -9.77 -3.71
C THR A 39 -11.77 -10.23 -4.64
N LYS A 40 -10.97 -9.29 -5.13
CA LYS A 40 -9.80 -9.55 -6.01
C LYS A 40 -8.50 -9.64 -5.23
N ARG A 41 -8.30 -8.75 -4.28
CA ARG A 41 -7.17 -8.79 -3.35
C ARG A 41 -7.64 -8.43 -1.96
N SER A 42 -7.01 -9.07 -0.98
CA SER A 42 -7.14 -8.71 0.42
C SER A 42 -5.81 -8.90 1.12
N PHE A 43 -5.55 -8.06 2.10
CA PHE A 43 -4.41 -8.17 2.98
C PHE A 43 -4.75 -7.56 4.32
N ASN A 44 -4.13 -8.08 5.37
CA ASN A 44 -4.17 -7.47 6.68
C ASN A 44 -2.91 -6.65 6.85
N TYR A 45 -3.03 -5.47 7.44
CA TYR A 45 -1.87 -4.76 7.94
C TYR A 45 -2.07 -4.39 9.41
N ASN A 46 -1.01 -4.54 10.19
CA ASN A 46 -0.99 -4.24 11.61
C ASN A 46 -0.05 -3.06 11.85
N ILE A 47 -0.56 -1.99 12.47
CA ILE A 47 0.25 -0.82 12.81
C ILE A 47 1.09 -1.16 14.04
N ILE A 48 2.39 -1.38 13.84
CA ILE A 48 3.34 -1.69 14.93
C ILE A 48 3.83 -0.40 15.59
N LYS A 49 4.04 0.65 14.79
CA LYS A 49 4.48 1.96 15.27
C LYS A 49 3.94 3.06 14.38
N GLU A 50 3.25 4.02 14.99
CA GLU A 50 2.64 5.17 14.31
C GLU A 50 3.68 6.19 13.80
N GLY A 51 4.86 6.24 14.41
CA GLY A 51 5.88 7.22 14.08
C GLY A 51 5.51 8.65 14.48
N VAL A 52 6.29 9.63 13.99
CA VAL A 52 6.07 11.06 14.27
C VAL A 52 6.18 11.85 12.98
N TYR A 53 5.23 12.75 12.71
CA TYR A 53 5.35 13.63 11.56
C TYR A 53 6.54 14.58 11.72
N PRO A 54 7.50 14.61 10.77
CA PRO A 54 8.64 15.50 10.87
C PRO A 54 8.16 16.97 10.81
N ASN A 55 8.40 17.71 11.89
CA ASN A 55 8.16 19.14 11.95
C ASN A 55 8.99 19.87 10.89
N GLY A 56 8.40 20.85 10.19
CA GLY A 56 9.10 21.65 9.19
C GLY A 56 9.35 20.94 7.85
N MET A 57 8.85 19.72 7.65
CA MET A 57 8.70 19.17 6.29
C MET A 57 7.49 19.83 5.63
N GLU A 58 7.64 21.12 5.34
CA GLU A 58 6.76 21.84 4.45
C GLU A 58 6.74 21.03 3.16
N SER A 59 5.56 20.54 2.82
CA SER A 59 5.32 19.96 1.51
C SER A 59 5.89 20.96 0.51
N LYS A 60 6.94 20.58 -0.21
CA LYS A 60 7.22 21.19 -1.51
C LYS A 60 6.03 20.82 -2.40
N SER A 61 4.88 21.43 -2.14
CA SER A 61 3.85 21.58 -3.13
C SER A 61 4.51 22.48 -4.17
N GLU A 62 5.09 21.88 -5.19
CA GLU A 62 5.38 22.61 -6.41
C GLU A 62 4.06 23.30 -6.79
N LYS A 63 4.06 24.63 -6.68
CA LYS A 63 2.97 25.50 -7.09
C LYS A 63 2.95 25.49 -8.61
N THR A 64 2.49 24.42 -9.22
CA THR A 64 2.21 24.35 -10.66
C THR A 64 0.71 24.19 -10.86
N ASN A 65 0.18 25.15 -11.60
CA ASN A 65 -1.22 25.47 -11.70
C ASN A 65 -2.01 24.35 -12.41
N ASN A 66 -3.27 24.17 -11.99
CA ASN A 66 -4.36 23.56 -12.75
C ASN A 66 -4.21 22.09 -13.14
N THR A 67 -4.35 21.19 -12.16
CA THR A 67 -5.04 19.90 -12.33
C THR A 67 -5.38 19.35 -10.93
N SER A 68 -6.53 18.71 -10.77
CA SER A 68 -6.99 18.05 -9.54
C SER A 68 -5.85 17.30 -8.84
N ARG A 69 -5.28 17.91 -7.79
CA ARG A 69 -4.11 17.35 -7.10
C ARG A 69 -4.57 16.18 -6.24
N LYS A 70 -4.07 14.98 -6.50
CA LYS A 70 -4.11 13.88 -5.53
C LYS A 70 -3.45 14.39 -4.26
N LYS A 71 -4.21 14.49 -3.17
CA LYS A 71 -3.66 14.85 -1.85
C LYS A 71 -2.62 13.79 -1.51
N SER A 72 -1.34 14.16 -1.51
CA SER A 72 -0.30 13.30 -0.96
C SER A 72 -0.38 13.40 0.55
N TYR A 73 -0.79 12.30 1.20
CA TYR A 73 -0.74 12.22 2.65
C TYR A 73 0.71 12.18 3.09
N LYS A 74 1.06 13.00 4.08
CA LYS A 74 2.36 12.87 4.73
C LYS A 74 2.40 11.51 5.42
N ILE A 75 3.56 10.88 5.42
CA ILE A 75 3.81 9.66 6.16
C ILE A 75 4.70 10.02 7.36
N PRO A 76 4.39 9.52 8.56
CA PRO A 76 5.20 9.77 9.73
C PRO A 76 6.59 9.11 9.64
N HIS A 77 7.59 9.74 10.26
CA HIS A 77 8.92 9.19 10.43
C HIS A 77 8.89 8.04 11.45
N GLY A 78 9.53 6.92 11.11
CA GLY A 78 9.55 5.73 11.94
C GLY A 78 8.20 5.00 11.96
N TYR A 79 7.39 5.17 10.91
CA TYR A 79 6.17 4.41 10.72
C TYR A 79 6.52 2.96 10.39
N VAL A 80 5.94 2.01 11.14
CA VAL A 80 6.19 0.59 10.96
C VAL A 80 4.87 -0.16 10.92
N VAL A 81 4.68 -0.91 9.84
CA VAL A 81 3.53 -1.80 9.68
C VAL A 81 3.98 -3.21 9.35
N GLU A 82 3.25 -4.18 9.86
CA GLU A 82 3.36 -5.56 9.44
C GLU A 82 2.24 -5.85 8.45
N THR A 83 2.55 -6.24 7.22
CA THR A 83 1.55 -6.61 6.21
C THR A 83 1.59 -8.10 5.99
N THR A 84 0.40 -8.71 5.96
CA THR A 84 0.22 -10.14 5.82
C THR A 84 -0.85 -10.46 4.78
N TRP A 85 -0.52 -11.35 3.85
CA TRP A 85 -1.42 -11.77 2.77
C TRP A 85 -1.22 -13.26 2.41
N GLY A 86 -2.15 -13.80 1.61
CA GLY A 86 -2.18 -15.22 1.29
C GLY A 86 -2.83 -16.08 2.38
N GLN A 87 -2.90 -17.38 2.14
CA GLN A 87 -3.62 -18.33 3.00
C GLN A 87 -2.81 -19.61 3.23
N GLY A 88 -2.93 -20.17 4.44
CA GLY A 88 -2.28 -21.42 4.82
C GLY A 88 -0.77 -21.35 4.67
N ALA A 89 -0.17 -22.38 4.06
CA ALA A 89 1.28 -22.47 3.83
C ALA A 89 1.83 -21.39 2.87
N LYS A 90 0.98 -20.69 2.12
CA LYS A 90 1.37 -19.59 1.21
C LYS A 90 1.23 -18.22 1.86
N LYS A 91 0.88 -18.16 3.14
CA LYS A 91 0.79 -16.90 3.89
C LYS A 91 2.17 -16.26 3.96
N ARG A 92 2.24 -14.99 3.57
CA ARG A 92 3.46 -14.18 3.62
C ARG A 92 3.25 -13.02 4.58
N THR A 93 4.30 -12.66 5.30
CA THR A 93 4.32 -11.55 6.22
C THR A 93 5.61 -10.76 6.00
N VAL A 94 5.49 -9.44 5.88
CA VAL A 94 6.61 -8.52 5.76
C VAL A 94 6.41 -7.36 6.70
N CYS A 95 7.52 -6.75 7.11
CA CYS A 95 7.50 -5.53 7.89
C CYS A 95 7.94 -4.37 6.99
N CYS A 96 7.07 -3.39 6.82
CA CYS A 96 7.34 -2.18 6.07
C CYS A 96 7.70 -1.06 7.06
N GLU A 97 8.79 -0.37 6.80
CA GLU A 97 9.28 0.74 7.62
C GLU A 97 9.57 1.96 6.74
N ILE A 98 9.18 3.13 7.24
CA ILE A 98 9.45 4.40 6.58
C ILE A 98 10.21 5.30 7.54
N ASP A 99 11.47 5.51 7.22
CA ASP A 99 12.36 6.42 7.94
C ASP A 99 12.65 7.66 7.10
N TYR A 100 13.14 8.71 7.74
CA TYR A 100 13.64 9.90 7.06
C TYR A 100 15.10 10.10 7.47
N ILE A 101 16.00 10.08 6.50
CA ILE A 101 17.43 10.36 6.70
C ILE A 101 17.72 11.69 6.01
N ASN A 102 18.11 12.71 6.76
CA ASN A 102 18.38 14.06 6.24
C ASN A 102 17.23 14.57 5.33
N THR A 103 15.98 14.48 5.81
CA THR A 103 14.75 14.85 5.08
C THR A 103 14.37 13.97 3.87
N THR A 104 15.19 12.97 3.53
CA THR A 104 14.89 12.03 2.44
C THR A 104 14.20 10.79 2.99
N PRO A 105 13.00 10.42 2.50
CA PRO A 105 12.34 9.20 2.92
C PRO A 105 13.14 7.97 2.46
N GLN A 106 13.32 7.02 3.34
CA GLN A 106 13.84 5.69 3.05
C GLN A 106 12.71 4.68 3.32
N PHE A 107 12.30 4.01 2.24
CA PHE A 107 11.30 2.96 2.28
C PHE A 107 12.02 1.62 2.44
N ARG A 108 11.60 0.82 3.43
CA ARG A 108 12.19 -0.49 3.70
C ARG A 108 11.13 -1.57 3.76
N ILE A 109 11.45 -2.73 3.20
CA ILE A 109 10.67 -3.97 3.35
C ILE A 109 11.61 -4.99 3.99
N LYS A 110 11.26 -5.44 5.19
CA LYS A 110 11.95 -6.51 5.91
C LYS A 110 11.15 -7.81 5.76
N TYR A 111 11.82 -8.91 5.43
CA TYR A 111 11.18 -10.18 5.11
C TYR A 111 12.08 -11.38 5.45
N GLY A 112 11.55 -12.60 5.29
CA GLY A 112 12.21 -13.83 5.68
C GLY A 112 12.00 -14.17 7.17
N ALA A 113 12.60 -15.28 7.61
CA ALA A 113 12.54 -15.69 9.00
C ALA A 113 13.08 -14.56 9.91
N ASN A 114 12.30 -14.15 10.91
CA ASN A 114 12.64 -13.07 11.84
C ASN A 114 13.06 -11.75 11.15
N PHE A 115 12.55 -11.47 9.94
CA PHE A 115 12.85 -10.25 9.18
C PHE A 115 14.35 -10.02 8.88
N GLN A 116 15.10 -11.11 8.70
CA GLN A 116 16.55 -11.06 8.46
C GLN A 116 16.97 -10.37 7.16
N HIS A 117 16.09 -10.33 6.14
CA HIS A 117 16.38 -9.71 4.86
C HIS A 117 15.73 -8.34 4.77
N VAL A 118 16.43 -7.37 4.17
CA VAL A 118 15.95 -6.00 4.02
C VAL A 118 16.18 -5.49 2.60
N ILE A 119 15.13 -5.00 1.97
CA ILE A 119 15.21 -4.20 0.75
C ILE A 119 14.90 -2.77 1.10
N SER A 120 15.68 -1.83 0.57
CA SER A 120 15.45 -0.42 0.79
C SER A 120 15.55 0.40 -0.49
N SER A 121 14.80 1.50 -0.55
CA SER A 121 14.93 2.50 -1.60
C SER A 121 14.56 3.89 -1.08
N THR A 122 15.13 4.91 -1.70
CA THR A 122 14.69 6.30 -1.55
C THR A 122 13.75 6.75 -2.68
N LYS A 123 13.54 5.91 -3.71
CA LYS A 123 12.75 6.27 -4.90
C LYS A 123 11.26 6.34 -4.61
N SER A 124 10.68 5.24 -4.15
CA SER A 124 9.25 5.14 -3.78
C SER A 124 8.95 3.82 -3.06
N THR A 125 7.78 3.74 -2.43
CA THR A 125 7.21 2.49 -1.90
C THR A 125 7.00 1.46 -3.00
N THR A 126 6.43 1.86 -4.14
CA THR A 126 6.19 0.98 -5.31
C THR A 126 7.48 0.38 -5.84
N TYR A 127 8.54 1.18 -5.98
CA TYR A 127 9.84 0.67 -6.46
C TYR A 127 10.43 -0.35 -5.50
N THR A 128 10.35 -0.09 -4.20
CA THR A 128 10.80 -1.02 -3.14
C THR A 128 10.00 -2.32 -3.18
N ALA A 129 8.68 -2.24 -3.37
CA ALA A 129 7.81 -3.41 -3.50
C ALA A 129 8.13 -4.26 -4.75
N ILE A 130 8.37 -3.63 -5.90
CA ILE A 130 8.78 -4.34 -7.13
C ILE A 130 10.10 -5.10 -6.90
N ASN A 131 11.09 -4.45 -6.28
CA ASN A 131 12.35 -5.11 -5.96
C ASN A 131 12.16 -6.29 -4.99
N TYR A 132 11.25 -6.15 -4.01
CA TYR A 132 10.89 -7.23 -3.12
C TYR A 132 10.27 -8.41 -3.87
N GLU A 133 9.30 -8.15 -4.74
CA GLU A 133 8.68 -9.21 -5.54
C GLU A 133 9.74 -9.95 -6.36
N GLN A 134 10.65 -9.25 -7.03
CA GLN A 134 11.72 -9.84 -7.84
C GLN A 134 12.64 -10.80 -7.07
N VAL A 135 12.92 -10.54 -5.79
CA VAL A 135 13.77 -11.42 -4.97
C VAL A 135 13.00 -12.45 -4.16
N SER A 136 11.70 -12.23 -3.93
CA SER A 136 10.86 -13.13 -3.11
C SER A 136 10.44 -14.42 -3.82
N PHE A 137 10.71 -14.53 -5.12
CA PHE A 137 10.43 -15.70 -5.95
C PHE A 137 11.66 -16.59 -6.20
N TYR A 138 12.80 -16.28 -5.58
CA TYR A 138 14.01 -17.11 -5.58
C TYR A 138 14.30 -17.62 -4.16
#